data_AF-A0A6B3H8D4-F1
#
_entry.id   AF-A0A6B3H8D4-F1
#
_cell.length_a   1.000
_cell.length_b   1.000
_cell.length_c   1.000
_cell.angle_alpha   90.00
_cell.angle_beta   90.00
_cell.angle_gamma   90.00
#
_symmetry.space_group_name_H-M   'P 1'
#
loop_
_entity.id
_entity.type
_entity.pdbx_description
1 polymer ?
#
loop_
_entity_poly.entity_id
_entity_poly.type
_entity_poly.pdbx_seq_one_letter_code
_entity_poly.pdbx_strand_id
1 'polypeptide(L)' 'ENLHTLAPLLEQLDDRERRIVQMRFGAEMTQAQIGAELGVSQMHVSRLLTRIVKQLRKGMSVEA' A
#
# COMPACT_ATOMS: atom_id res chain seq x y z
N GLU A 1 4.32 10.31 16.18
CA GLU A 1 4.57 11.33 15.13
C GLU A 1 4.29 10.83 13.71
N ASN A 2 4.89 9.73 13.22
CA ASN A 2 4.69 9.23 11.84
C ASN A 2 3.24 8.86 11.44
N LEU A 3 2.36 8.57 12.39
CA LEU A 3 0.97 8.21 12.10
C LEU A 3 0.14 9.39 11.61
N HIS A 4 0.42 10.61 12.10
CA HIS A 4 -0.32 11.82 11.70
C HIS A 4 0.01 12.26 10.28
N THR A 5 1.23 11.99 9.80
CA THR A 5 1.65 12.26 8.42
C THR A 5 1.23 11.14 7.45
N LEU A 6 1.12 9.89 7.94
CA LEU A 6 0.70 8.76 7.11
C LEU A 6 -0.80 8.78 6.79
N ALA A 7 -1.66 9.14 7.74
CA ALA A 7 -3.12 9.14 7.56
C ALA A 7 -3.59 9.92 6.31
N PRO A 8 -3.23 11.20 6.10
CA PRO A 8 -3.63 11.94 4.90
C PRO A 8 -3.02 11.37 3.61
N LEU A 9 -1.84 10.74 3.66
CA LEU A 9 -1.24 10.09 2.50
C LEU A 9 -1.96 8.80 2.10
N LEU A 10 -2.50 8.06 3.07
CA LEU A 10 -3.35 6.90 2.81
C LEU A 10 -4.69 7.30 2.20
N GLU A 11 -5.19 8.50 2.49
CA GLU A 11 -6.42 9.03 1.88
C GLU A 11 -6.29 9.31 0.38
N GLN A 12 -5.06 9.55 -0.11
CA GLN A 12 -4.76 9.76 -1.52
C GLN A 12 -4.69 8.47 -2.34
N LEU A 13 -4.71 7.30 -1.68
CA LEU A 13 -4.75 6.01 -2.35
C LEU A 13 -6.15 5.71 -2.85
N ASP A 14 -6.24 5.13 -4.05
CA ASP A 14 -7.50 4.59 -4.55
C ASP A 14 -7.98 3.39 -3.70
N ASP A 15 -9.23 2.98 -3.87
CA ASP A 15 -9.83 1.90 -3.08
C ASP A 15 -9.05 0.58 -3.19
N ARG A 16 -8.50 0.29 -4.38
CA ARG A 16 -7.75 -0.95 -4.62
C ARG A 16 -6.40 -0.89 -3.92
N GLU A 17 -5.72 0.24 -3.99
CA GLU A 17 -4.44 0.49 -3.32
C GLU A 17 -4.60 0.45 -1.81
N ARG A 18 -5.65 1.09 -1.26
CA ARG A 18 -5.97 1.06 0.16
C ARG A 18 -6.26 -0.36 0.64
N ARG A 19 -7.02 -1.14 -0.14
CA ARG A 19 -7.27 -2.56 0.15
C ARG A 19 -5.97 -3.38 0.15
N ILE A 20 -5.08 -3.16 -0.81
CA ILE A 20 -3.77 -3.84 -0.88
C ILE A 20 -2.90 -3.48 0.34
N VAL A 21 -2.88 -2.22 0.76
CA VAL A 21 -2.16 -1.77 1.96
C VAL A 21 -2.74 -2.41 3.22
N GLN A 22 -4.07 -2.41 3.36
CA GLN A 22 -4.74 -3.04 4.50
C GLN A 22 -4.43 -4.53 4.58
N MET A 23 -4.51 -5.25 3.46
CA MET A 23 -4.17 -6.68 3.44
C MET A 23 -2.70 -6.92 3.79
N ARG A 24 -1.77 -6.09 3.27
CA ARG A 24 -0.33 -6.32 3.47
C ARG A 24 0.16 -5.93 4.86
N PHE A 25 -0.28 -4.78 5.37
CA PHE A 25 0.27 -4.17 6.58
C PHE A 25 -0.68 -4.20 7.76
N GLY A 26 -2.00 -4.36 7.53
CA GLY A 26 -2.99 -4.54 8.59
C GLY A 26 -3.33 -6.00 8.86
N ALA A 27 -3.46 -6.82 7.81
CA ALA A 27 -3.77 -8.25 7.92
C ALA A 27 -2.55 -9.17 7.67
N GLU A 28 -1.36 -8.59 7.50
CA GLU A 28 -0.08 -9.30 7.33
C GLU A 28 -0.04 -10.33 6.18
N MET A 29 -0.94 -10.23 5.20
CA MET A 29 -1.00 -11.16 4.07
C MET A 29 0.26 -11.06 3.19
N THR A 30 0.75 -12.20 2.72
CA THR A 30 1.81 -12.25 1.69
C THR A 30 1.31 -11.71 0.36
N GLN A 31 2.22 -11.26 -0.50
CA GLN A 31 1.87 -10.81 -1.85
C GLN A 31 1.21 -11.92 -2.69
N ALA A 32 1.55 -13.19 -2.41
CA ALA A 32 0.92 -14.34 -3.05
C ALA A 32 -0.53 -14.53 -2.57
N GLN A 33 -0.78 -14.45 -1.26
CA GLN A 33 -2.15 -14.49 -0.70
C GLN A 33 -3.01 -13.33 -1.22
N ILE A 34 -2.44 -12.12 -1.29
CA ILE A 34 -3.13 -10.95 -1.87
C ILE A 34 -3.43 -11.18 -3.35
N GLY A 35 -2.50 -11.78 -4.10
CA GLY A 35 -2.71 -12.10 -5.50
C GLY A 35 -3.88 -13.07 -5.69
N ALA A 36 -3.91 -14.14 -4.89
CA ALA A 36 -5.01 -15.10 -4.89
C ALA A 36 -6.35 -14.43 -4.54
N GLU A 37 -6.40 -13.60 -3.50
CA GLU A 37 -7.59 -12.86 -3.07
C GLU A 37 -8.12 -11.88 -4.14
N LEU A 38 -7.22 -11.27 -4.91
CA LEU A 38 -7.56 -10.27 -5.94
C LEU A 38 -7.67 -10.86 -7.36
N GLY A 39 -7.46 -12.16 -7.54
CA GLY A 39 -7.44 -12.78 -8.87
C GLY A 39 -6.32 -12.27 -9.79
N VAL A 40 -5.17 -11.87 -9.23
CA VAL A 40 -4.00 -11.40 -9.99
C VAL A 40 -2.73 -12.11 -9.55
N SER A 41 -1.69 -12.07 -10.38
CA SER A 41 -0.42 -12.68 -9.99
C SER A 41 0.24 -11.96 -8.81
N GLN A 42 1.00 -12.70 -8.00
CA GLN A 42 1.85 -12.12 -6.95
C GLN A 42 2.76 -11.01 -7.50
N MET A 43 3.23 -11.14 -8.73
CA MET A 43 4.06 -10.14 -9.38
C MET A 43 3.31 -8.85 -9.73
N HIS A 44 2.04 -8.93 -10.10
CA HIS A 44 1.19 -7.76 -10.23
C HIS A 44 1.08 -7.03 -8.88
N VAL A 45 0.81 -7.78 -7.80
CA VAL A 45 0.74 -7.20 -6.43
C VAL A 45 2.05 -6.55 -6.01
N SER A 46 3.19 -7.19 -6.28
CA SER A 46 4.52 -6.65 -5.98
C SER A 46 4.75 -5.29 -6.64
N ARG A 47 4.40 -5.16 -7.93
CA ARG A 47 4.52 -3.89 -8.67
C ARG A 47 3.62 -2.80 -8.08
N LEU A 48 2.38 -3.14 -7.71
CA LEU A 48 1.46 -2.19 -7.07
C LEU A 48 1.99 -1.74 -5.70
N LEU A 49 2.40 -2.67 -4.84
CA LEU A 49 2.97 -2.34 -3.53
C LEU A 49 4.21 -1.46 -3.64
N THR A 50 5.07 -1.72 -4.62
CA THR A 50 6.26 -0.90 -4.88
C THR A 50 5.88 0.53 -5.23
N ARG A 51 4.87 0.72 -6.09
CA ARG A 51 4.36 2.04 -6.46
C ARG A 51 3.74 2.77 -5.27
N ILE A 52 2.89 2.08 -4.51
CA ILE A 52 2.21 2.64 -3.32
C ILE A 52 3.24 3.07 -2.27
N VAL A 53 4.19 2.19 -1.91
CA VAL A 53 5.23 2.51 -0.92
C VAL A 53 6.10 3.67 -1.39
N LYS A 54 6.42 3.75 -2.69
CA LYS A 54 7.17 4.89 -3.25
C LYS A 54 6.38 6.20 -3.13
N GLN A 55 5.08 6.19 -3.40
CA GLN A 55 4.20 7.35 -3.24
C GLN A 55 4.14 7.81 -1.79
N LEU A 56 3.88 6.89 -0.86
CA LEU A 56 3.81 7.20 0.57
C LEU A 56 5.14 7.76 1.08
N ARG A 57 6.27 7.14 0.72
CA ARG A 57 7.61 7.64 1.07
C ARG A 57 7.87 9.04 0.54
N LYS A 58 7.49 9.31 -0.72
CA LYS A 58 7.64 10.65 -1.32
C LYS A 58 6.83 11.67 -0.54
N GLY A 59 5.59 11.36 -0.17
CA GLY A 59 4.75 12.25 0.65
C GLY A 59 5.38 12.56 2.00
N MET A 60 5.89 11.53 2.69
CA MET A 60 6.57 11.70 3.99
C MET A 60 7.86 12.52 3.91
N SER A 61 8.57 12.51 2.78
CA SER A 61 9.78 13.32 2.59
C SER A 61 9.50 14.77 2.20
N VAL A 62 8.27 15.12 1.84
CA VAL A 62 7.89 16.50 1.48
C VAL A 62 7.42 17.30 2.71
N GLU A 63 7.10 16.63 3.82
CA GLU A 63 6.73 17.25 5.11
C GLU A 63 7.92 17.40 6.09
N ALA A 64 9.16 17.23 5.61
CA ALA A 64 10.40 17.37 6.41
C ALA A 64 11.18 18.65 6.05
#